data_AF-A0A536H0C5-F1
#
_entry.id   AF-A0A536H0C5-F1
#
_cell.length_a   1.000
_cell.length_b   1.000
_cell.length_c   1.000
_cell.angle_alpha   90.00
_cell.angle_beta   90.00
_cell.angle_gamma   90.00
#
_symmetry.space_group_name_H-M   'P 1'
#
loop_
_entity.id
_entity.type
_entity.pdbx_description
1 polymer ?
#
loop_
_entity_poly.entity_id
_entity_poly.type
_entity_poly.pdbx_seq_one_letter_code
_entity_poly.pdbx_strand_id
1 'polypeptide(L)'
;MQSGAREFLIKPFSGDELIASIRRVYQLEQKKESFLAKSTGTTAAAPAAPADGQPSRRGEHGQVFFFYSGKGGVGKSLIAANLAVSMANETKGKVASSTWTTRRGSPT
;
A
#
# COMPACT_ATOMS: atom_id res chain seq x y z
N MET A 1 15.60 -18.88 1.85
CA MET A 1 14.38 -18.09 2.15
C MET A 1 14.40 -16.85 1.28
N GLN A 2 13.34 -16.56 0.52
CA GLN A 2 13.26 -15.33 -0.29
C GLN A 2 11.82 -14.80 -0.29
N SER A 3 11.43 -14.15 0.80
CA SER A 3 10.06 -13.65 1.00
C SER A 3 9.88 -12.27 0.37
N GLY A 4 9.65 -12.24 -0.95
CA GLY A 4 9.24 -11.05 -1.72
C GLY A 4 10.24 -9.89 -1.86
N ALA A 5 11.31 -9.86 -1.06
CA ALA A 5 12.34 -8.81 -1.11
C ALA A 5 13.06 -8.79 -2.48
N ARG A 6 13.00 -7.64 -3.17
CA ARG A 6 13.62 -7.43 -4.49
C ARG A 6 15.14 -7.29 -4.41
N GLU A 7 15.66 -6.74 -3.33
CA GLU A 7 17.09 -6.53 -3.06
C GLU A 7 17.31 -6.51 -1.53
N PHE A 8 18.49 -6.93 -1.06
CA PHE A 8 18.85 -6.90 0.36
C PHE A 8 20.31 -6.48 0.52
N LEU A 9 20.60 -5.64 1.51
CA LEU A 9 21.97 -5.21 1.84
C LEU A 9 22.42 -5.89 3.13
N ILE A 10 23.58 -6.54 3.08
CA ILE A 10 24.25 -7.11 4.26
C ILE A 10 25.14 -6.02 4.85
N LYS A 11 25.20 -5.92 6.19
CA LYS A 11 26.04 -4.91 6.86
C LYS A 11 27.52 -5.34 6.88
N PRO A 12 28.48 -4.39 6.83
CA PRO A 12 28.28 -2.94 6.66
C PRO A 12 28.09 -2.56 5.19
N PHE A 13 27.00 -1.83 4.89
CA PHE A 13 26.73 -1.26 3.57
C PHE A 13 26.98 0.24 3.55
N SER A 14 27.27 0.82 2.38
CA SER A 14 27.50 2.27 2.25
C SER A 14 26.22 3.07 1.96
N GLY A 15 26.29 4.40 2.12
CA GLY A 15 25.20 5.30 1.73
C GLY A 15 24.90 5.24 0.23
N ASP A 16 25.94 5.20 -0.60
CA ASP A 16 25.82 5.09 -2.06
C ASP A 16 25.24 3.74 -2.49
N GLU A 17 25.57 2.66 -1.78
CA GLU A 17 25.03 1.33 -2.00
C GLU A 17 23.51 1.30 -1.75
N LEU A 18 23.06 1.88 -0.63
CA LEU A 18 21.64 2.06 -0.33
C LEU A 18 20.92 2.89 -1.40
N ILE A 19 21.52 3.99 -1.85
CA ILE A 19 20.97 4.83 -2.94
C ILE A 19 20.89 4.05 -4.26
N ALA A 20 21.90 3.23 -4.57
CA ALA A 20 21.91 2.38 -5.75
C ALA A 20 20.81 1.31 -5.70
N SER A 21 20.64 0.61 -4.58
CA SER A 21 19.57 -0.39 -4.40
C SER A 21 18.17 0.23 -4.51
N ILE A 22 17.93 1.40 -3.90
CA ILE A 22 16.64 2.11 -4.04
C ILE A 22 16.36 2.43 -5.52
N ARG A 23 17.36 2.92 -6.26
CA ARG A 23 17.23 3.20 -7.71
C ARG A 23 16.99 1.94 -8.55
N ARG A 24 17.67 0.83 -8.25
CA ARG A 24 17.48 -0.47 -8.92
C ARG A 24 16.06 -1.00 -8.71
N VAL A 25 15.60 -1.06 -7.46
CA VAL A 25 14.24 -1.50 -7.09
C VAL A 25 13.20 -0.67 -7.85
N TYR A 26 13.31 0.66 -7.85
CA TYR A 26 12.38 1.56 -8.55
C TYR A 26 12.35 1.33 -10.08
N GLN A 27 13.49 1.07 -10.72
CA GLN A 27 13.54 0.71 -12.14
C GLN A 27 12.89 -0.66 -12.41
N LEU A 28 13.04 -1.62 -11.49
CA LEU A 28 12.42 -2.95 -11.58
C LEU A 28 10.92 -2.95 -11.24
N GLU A 29 10.39 -1.86 -10.66
CA GLU A 29 8.95 -1.65 -10.49
C GLU A 29 8.34 -1.14 -11.80
N GLN A 30 8.84 0.01 -12.32
CA GLN A 30 8.38 0.61 -13.58
C GLN A 30 8.46 -0.35 -14.79
N LYS A 31 9.53 -1.14 -14.89
CA LYS A 31 9.67 -2.17 -15.93
C LYS A 31 8.63 -3.29 -15.80
N LYS A 32 8.23 -3.65 -14.58
CA LYS A 32 7.19 -4.67 -14.35
C LYS A 32 5.79 -4.12 -14.70
N GLU A 33 5.50 -2.89 -14.32
CA GLU A 33 4.21 -2.25 -14.60
C GLU A 33 4.00 -2.03 -16.11
N SER A 34 5.00 -1.50 -16.81
CA SER A 34 4.97 -1.33 -18.27
C SER A 34 4.89 -2.66 -19.05
N PHE A 35 5.46 -3.74 -18.51
CA PHE A 35 5.30 -5.08 -19.08
C PHE A 35 3.89 -5.64 -18.85
N LEU A 36 3.40 -5.57 -17.60
CA LEU A 36 2.08 -6.10 -17.21
C LEU A 36 0.93 -5.37 -17.93
N ALA A 37 1.05 -4.06 -18.14
CA ALA A 37 0.10 -3.27 -18.91
C ALA A 37 0.07 -3.64 -20.41
N LYS A 38 1.11 -4.31 -20.93
CA LYS A 38 1.24 -4.71 -22.34
C LYS A 38 0.82 -6.15 -22.61
N SER A 39 0.65 -6.98 -21.57
CA SER A 39 0.31 -8.41 -21.69
C SER A 39 -1.18 -8.74 -21.72
N THR A 40 -2.08 -7.83 -21.31
CA THR A 40 -3.48 -8.16 -20.97
C THR A 40 -4.47 -8.02 -22.14
N GLY A 41 -4.00 -8.08 -23.39
CA GLY A 41 -4.77 -7.71 -24.58
C GLY A 41 -5.20 -8.87 -25.50
N THR A 42 -5.91 -9.89 -25.00
CA THR A 42 -6.61 -10.94 -25.80
C THR A 42 -7.73 -11.60 -24.97
N THR A 43 -9.01 -11.43 -25.39
CA THR A 43 -10.26 -12.23 -25.18
C THR A 43 -10.58 -12.87 -23.78
N ALA A 44 -11.82 -12.96 -23.27
CA ALA A 44 -13.16 -12.88 -23.90
C ALA A 44 -14.29 -12.34 -22.96
N ALA A 45 -15.53 -12.30 -23.48
CA ALA A 45 -16.77 -11.72 -22.91
C ALA A 45 -17.29 -12.38 -21.59
N ALA A 46 -18.11 -11.78 -20.72
CA ALA A 46 -19.16 -10.71 -20.81
C ALA A 46 -20.52 -11.18 -21.44
N PRO A 47 -21.68 -10.48 -21.33
CA PRO A 47 -22.04 -9.20 -20.64
C PRO A 47 -22.43 -9.43 -19.15
N ALA A 48 -23.23 -8.66 -18.38
CA ALA A 48 -24.07 -7.43 -18.50
C ALA A 48 -24.08 -6.67 -17.13
N ALA A 49 -24.51 -5.42 -16.87
CA ALA A 49 -25.35 -4.39 -17.53
C ALA A 49 -26.90 -4.55 -17.37
N PRO A 50 -27.71 -3.46 -17.21
CA PRO A 50 -27.34 -2.03 -17.13
C PRO A 50 -27.06 -1.56 -15.67
N ALA A 51 -26.22 -0.57 -15.35
CA ALA A 51 -25.70 0.62 -16.03
C ALA A 51 -26.52 1.90 -15.80
N ASP A 52 -26.04 2.74 -14.87
CA ASP A 52 -26.29 4.18 -14.85
C ASP A 52 -25.13 4.92 -14.13
N GLY A 53 -24.88 6.18 -14.46
CA GLY A 53 -24.04 7.10 -13.65
C GLY A 53 -22.53 6.83 -13.46
N GLN A 54 -21.72 6.84 -14.53
CA GLN A 54 -20.29 7.19 -14.37
C GLN A 54 -20.08 8.73 -14.36
N PRO A 55 -19.44 9.30 -13.32
CA PRO A 55 -18.60 10.47 -13.48
C PRO A 55 -17.15 10.03 -13.80
N SER A 56 -16.57 10.59 -14.85
CA SER A 56 -15.22 10.23 -15.29
C SER A 56 -14.17 11.22 -14.76
N ARG A 57 -13.18 10.69 -14.02
CA ARG A 57 -11.78 11.17 -13.87
C ARG A 57 -11.47 12.34 -12.93
N ARG A 58 -10.36 12.12 -12.18
CA ARG A 58 -9.27 13.08 -11.88
C ARG A 58 -9.48 14.11 -10.75
N GLY A 59 -8.97 13.78 -9.56
CA GLY A 59 -8.70 14.76 -8.48
C GLY A 59 -8.92 14.25 -7.05
N GLU A 60 -9.58 13.10 -6.88
CA GLU A 60 -10.01 12.62 -5.56
C GLU A 60 -8.84 12.04 -4.74
N HIS A 61 -8.21 12.91 -3.95
CA HIS A 61 -7.33 12.50 -2.86
C HIS A 61 -8.16 11.80 -1.77
N GLY A 62 -8.02 10.48 -1.66
CA GLY A 62 -8.67 9.72 -0.58
C GLY A 62 -8.26 10.24 0.81
N GLN A 63 -9.23 10.39 1.71
CA GLN A 63 -9.00 11.00 3.02
C GLN A 63 -8.16 10.08 3.93
N VAL A 64 -7.00 10.58 4.38
CA VAL A 64 -6.06 9.82 5.23
C VAL A 64 -6.17 10.26 6.69
N PHE A 65 -6.45 9.31 7.57
CA PHE A 65 -6.52 9.52 9.02
C PHE A 65 -5.30 8.87 9.71
N PHE A 66 -4.59 9.62 10.56
CA PHE A 66 -3.37 9.16 11.23
C PHE A 66 -3.52 9.20 12.76
N PHE A 67 -3.21 8.07 13.42
CA PHE A 67 -3.42 7.89 14.86
C PHE A 67 -2.08 7.72 15.61
N TYR A 68 -1.63 8.78 16.28
CA TYR A 68 -0.38 8.79 17.04
C TYR A 68 -0.58 9.09 18.54
N SER A 69 0.33 8.57 19.36
CA SER A 69 0.51 8.93 20.76
C SER A 69 1.76 8.23 21.31
N GLY A 70 2.60 8.95 22.05
CA GLY A 70 3.86 8.43 22.61
C GLY A 70 3.73 7.41 23.75
N LYS A 71 2.51 7.14 24.26
CA LYS A 71 2.27 6.10 25.28
C LYS A 71 1.71 4.82 24.68
N GLY A 72 2.14 3.67 25.19
CA GLY A 72 1.50 2.37 24.92
C GLY A 72 0.10 2.29 25.55
N GLY A 73 -0.69 1.28 25.17
CA GLY A 73 -1.98 0.95 25.82
C GLY A 73 -3.17 1.89 25.56
N VAL A 74 -2.96 3.15 25.13
CA VAL A 74 -4.01 4.19 24.98
C VAL A 74 -5.03 3.98 23.83
N GLY A 75 -5.34 2.74 23.43
CA GLY A 75 -6.46 2.43 22.52
C GLY A 75 -6.31 2.82 21.05
N LYS A 76 -5.23 3.47 20.61
CA LYS A 76 -4.97 3.90 19.20
C LYS A 76 -5.55 2.95 18.13
N SER A 77 -5.13 1.69 18.15
CA SER A 77 -5.50 0.69 17.14
C SER A 77 -6.97 0.29 17.20
N LEU A 78 -7.59 0.33 18.38
CA LEU A 78 -9.02 0.07 18.58
C LEU A 78 -9.86 1.23 18.01
N ILE A 79 -9.44 2.47 18.24
CA ILE A 79 -10.09 3.66 17.64
C ILE A 79 -9.96 3.61 16.10
N ALA A 80 -8.76 3.33 15.59
CA ALA A 80 -8.52 3.24 14.14
C ALA A 80 -9.31 2.10 13.47
N ALA A 81 -9.43 0.94 14.13
CA ALA A 81 -10.22 -0.18 13.62
C ALA A 81 -11.72 0.14 13.60
N ASN A 82 -12.26 0.69 14.69
CA ASN A 82 -13.68 1.02 14.79
C ASN A 82 -14.07 2.12 13.78
N LEU A 83 -13.23 3.14 13.58
CA LEU A 83 -13.47 4.17 12.56
C LEU A 83 -13.45 3.56 11.15
N ALA A 84 -12.51 2.66 10.85
CA ALA A 84 -12.45 2.02 9.54
C ALA A 84 -13.73 1.21 9.21
N VAL A 85 -14.34 0.55 10.21
CA VAL A 85 -15.61 -0.18 10.06
C VAL A 85 -16.81 0.77 9.91
N SER A 86 -16.88 1.85 10.69
CA SER A 86 -17.94 2.87 10.56
C SER A 86 -17.91 3.52 9.17
N MET A 87 -16.75 4.00 8.71
CA MET A 87 -16.61 4.58 7.36
C MET A 87 -16.96 3.58 6.25
N ALA A 88 -16.62 2.29 6.40
CA ALA A 88 -16.97 1.28 5.41
C ALA A 88 -18.49 1.06 5.33
N ASN A 89 -19.19 1.08 6.46
CA ASN A 89 -20.65 0.92 6.52
C ASN A 89 -21.39 2.16 6.02
N GLU A 90 -20.97 3.36 6.44
CA GLU A 90 -21.65 4.63 6.12
C GLU A 90 -21.40 5.07 4.68
N THR A 91 -20.14 5.06 4.23
CA THR A 91 -19.78 5.53 2.88
C THR A 91 -19.97 4.45 1.80
N LYS A 92 -20.02 3.16 2.18
CA LYS A 92 -19.98 1.99 1.26
C LYS A 92 -18.76 1.99 0.32
N GLY A 93 -17.75 2.78 0.65
CA GLY A 93 -16.53 2.99 -0.14
C GLY A 93 -15.41 2.02 0.20
N LYS A 94 -14.32 2.09 -0.58
CA LYS A 94 -13.12 1.28 -0.34
C LYS A 94 -12.30 1.87 0.81
N VAL A 95 -12.51 1.35 2.02
CA VAL A 95 -11.70 1.70 3.21
C VAL A 95 -10.57 0.70 3.39
N ALA A 96 -9.38 1.18 3.75
CA ALA A 96 -8.24 0.36 4.12
C ALA A 96 -7.61 0.91 5.41
N SER A 97 -7.24 0.02 6.33
CA SER A 97 -6.49 0.36 7.54
C SER A 97 -5.17 -0.39 7.57
N SER A 98 -4.10 0.29 7.98
CA SER A 98 -2.78 -0.30 8.15
C SER A 98 -2.19 0.12 9.50
N THR A 99 -1.77 -0.85 10.31
CA THR A 99 -1.14 -0.59 11.61
C THR A 99 0.37 -0.71 11.47
N TRP A 100 1.07 0.41 11.41
CA TRP A 100 2.52 0.44 11.44
C TRP A 100 3.02 0.47 12.88
N THR A 101 3.79 -0.54 13.29
CA THR A 101 4.34 -0.63 14.65
C THR A 101 5.84 -0.86 14.62
N THR A 102 6.61 0.07 15.18
CA THR A 102 8.07 -0.01 15.26
C THR A 102 8.47 -1.05 16.30
N ARG A 103 8.69 -2.30 15.85
CA ARG A 103 9.31 -3.36 16.68
C ARG A 103 10.75 -2.94 17.01
N ARG A 104 10.94 -2.22 18.12
CA ARG A 104 12.27 -1.98 18.70
C ARG A 104 12.86 -3.34 19.06
N GLY A 105 13.96 -3.72 18.40
CA GLY A 105 14.75 -4.87 18.81
C GLY A 105 15.36 -4.60 20.19
N SER A 106 15.37 -5.62 21.04
CA SER A 106 16.14 -5.61 22.28
C SER A 106 17.63 -5.64 21.94
N PRO A 107 18.47 -4.73 22.48
CA PRO A 107 19.90 -4.95 22.50
C PRO A 107 20.21 -6.13 23.43
N THR A 108 21.03 -7.05 22.94
CA THR A 108 21.71 -8.13 23.67
C THR A 108 23.18 -8.00 23.39
#